data_AF-U2SXD6-F1
#
_entry.id   AF-U2SXD6-F1
#
_cell.length_a   1.000
_cell.length_b   1.000
_cell.length_c   1.000
_cell.angle_alpha   90.00
_cell.angle_beta   90.00
_cell.angle_gamma   90.00
#
_symmetry.space_group_name_H-M   'P 1'
#
loop_
_entity.id
_entity.type
_entity.pdbx_description
1 polymer ?
#
loop_
_entity_poly.entity_id
_entity_poly.type
_entity_poly.pdbx_seq_one_letter_code
_entity_poly.pdbx_strand_id
1 'polypeptide(L)'
;MEKDRENYFFIDVQVRGYYPSYALKFLERNNLKIDITEEDKKILKENTVDFVSFSYYTTRCISAEADKLGEGNLLESMRNPYIEVTDWGWGLDPLGFRTTINEIYDRYQKPLFVVENGLGAVDIPDENGYVEDDYRIDYLRAHIKAMRDAVVLDGVDLLGYTTWGPIDLEQFQVGQGKKQGLSQ
;
A
#
# COMPACT_ATOMS: atom_id res chain seq x y z
N MET A 1 6.57 -13.02 8.67
CA MET A 1 8.03 -12.91 8.50
C MET A 1 8.49 -13.13 7.06
N GLU A 2 8.24 -14.28 6.43
CA GLU A 2 8.71 -14.50 5.05
C GLU A 2 7.98 -13.61 4.04
N LYS A 3 6.65 -13.51 4.13
CA LYS A 3 5.84 -12.62 3.28
C LYS A 3 6.23 -11.15 3.41
N ASP A 4 6.51 -10.70 4.62
CA ASP A 4 6.94 -9.32 4.88
C ASP A 4 8.30 -9.05 4.21
N ARG A 5 9.22 -10.02 4.22
CA ARG A 5 10.51 -9.90 3.54
C ARG A 5 10.37 -9.83 2.02
N GLU A 6 9.37 -10.49 1.43
CA GLU A 6 9.07 -10.32 0.00
C GLU A 6 8.63 -8.88 -0.30
N ASN A 7 7.77 -8.29 0.53
CA ASN A 7 7.32 -6.90 0.36
C ASN A 7 8.46 -5.90 0.58
N TYR A 8 9.33 -6.13 1.57
CA TYR A 8 10.42 -5.21 1.89
C TYR A 8 11.65 -5.34 0.99
N PHE A 9 11.77 -6.39 0.18
CA PHE A 9 12.99 -6.64 -0.58
C PHE A 9 13.43 -5.43 -1.42
N PHE A 10 12.55 -4.92 -2.28
CA PHE A 10 12.89 -3.80 -3.17
C PHE A 10 13.08 -2.49 -2.41
N ILE A 11 12.32 -2.29 -1.34
CA ILE A 11 12.38 -1.07 -0.52
C ILE A 11 13.69 -1.05 0.28
N ASP A 12 14.09 -2.18 0.86
CA ASP A 12 15.35 -2.31 1.59
C ASP A 12 16.55 -1.98 0.71
N VAL A 13 16.56 -2.43 -0.56
CA VAL A 13 17.64 -2.11 -1.50
C VAL A 13 17.70 -0.61 -1.78
N GLN A 14 16.56 0.02 -2.10
CA GLN A 14 16.49 1.45 -2.43
C GLN A 14 16.81 2.36 -1.23
N VAL A 15 16.36 1.97 -0.04
CA VAL A 15 16.50 2.79 1.17
C VAL A 15 17.85 2.60 1.84
N ARG A 16 18.36 1.37 1.90
CA ARG A 16 19.59 1.02 2.64
C ARG A 16 20.83 0.94 1.76
N GLY A 17 20.63 0.80 0.44
CA GLY A 17 21.69 0.78 -0.55
C GLY A 17 22.46 -0.55 -0.63
N TYR A 18 21.83 -1.66 -0.23
CA TYR A 18 22.43 -3.00 -0.34
C TYR A 18 21.35 -4.08 -0.33
N TYR A 19 21.67 -5.25 -0.89
CA TYR A 19 20.82 -6.44 -0.82
C TYR A 19 20.82 -7.03 0.60
N PRO A 20 19.67 -7.10 1.29
CA PRO A 20 19.59 -7.74 2.60
C PRO A 20 19.99 -9.21 2.54
N SER A 21 20.54 -9.74 3.64
CA SER A 21 20.98 -11.15 3.71
C SER A 21 19.87 -12.14 3.39
N TYR A 22 18.61 -11.83 3.74
CA TYR A 22 17.48 -12.70 3.42
C TYR A 22 17.20 -12.76 1.90
N ALA A 23 17.42 -11.66 1.18
CA ALA A 23 17.23 -11.59 -0.27
C ALA A 23 18.34 -12.36 -0.99
N LEU A 24 19.59 -12.21 -0.55
CA LEU A 24 20.71 -13.00 -1.06
C LEU A 24 20.47 -14.51 -0.85
N LYS A 25 20.00 -14.89 0.34
CA LYS A 25 19.64 -16.29 0.64
C LYS A 25 18.44 -16.78 -0.16
N PHE A 26 17.47 -15.92 -0.47
CA PHE A 26 16.36 -16.24 -1.38
C PHE A 26 16.87 -16.54 -2.80
N LEU A 27 17.76 -15.70 -3.34
CA LEU A 27 18.36 -15.91 -4.66
C LEU A 27 19.16 -17.21 -4.72
N GLU A 28 19.98 -17.47 -3.70
CA GLU A 28 20.76 -18.72 -3.57
C GLU A 28 19.86 -19.95 -3.56
N ARG A 29 18.81 -19.97 -2.71
CA ARG A 29 17.86 -21.10 -2.62
C ARG A 29 17.12 -21.37 -3.94
N ASN A 30 16.84 -20.33 -4.71
CA ASN A 30 16.15 -20.44 -6.00
C ASN A 30 17.09 -20.58 -7.19
N ASN A 31 18.41 -20.73 -6.94
CA ASN A 31 19.43 -20.82 -7.99
C ASN A 31 19.39 -19.64 -8.98
N LEU A 32 19.00 -18.45 -8.50
CA LEU A 32 18.94 -17.21 -9.27
C LEU A 32 20.29 -16.52 -9.19
N LYS A 33 20.98 -16.42 -10.32
CA LYS A 33 22.27 -15.72 -10.41
C LYS A 33 22.03 -14.32 -10.96
N ILE A 34 22.36 -13.33 -10.15
CA ILE A 34 22.44 -11.93 -10.57
C ILE A 34 23.91 -11.51 -10.51
N ASP A 35 24.35 -10.83 -11.55
CA ASP A 35 25.71 -10.29 -11.61
C ASP A 35 25.72 -8.96 -10.84
N ILE A 36 26.04 -9.01 -9.54
CA ILE A 36 26.21 -7.82 -8.71
C ILE A 36 27.69 -7.49 -8.65
N THR A 37 28.10 -6.46 -9.38
CA THR A 37 29.48 -5.99 -9.39
C THR A 37 29.79 -5.13 -8.15
N GLU A 38 31.07 -4.88 -7.87
CA GLU A 38 31.45 -3.93 -6.81
C GLU A 38 31.03 -2.49 -7.15
N GLU A 39 30.94 -2.15 -8.44
CA GLU A 39 30.43 -0.86 -8.90
C GLU A 39 28.95 -0.71 -8.58
N ASP A 40 28.13 -1.75 -8.82
CA ASP A 40 26.71 -1.74 -8.45
C ASP A 40 26.51 -1.55 -6.94
N LYS A 41 27.29 -2.26 -6.13
CA LYS A 41 27.24 -2.12 -4.66
C LYS A 41 27.57 -0.70 -4.22
N LYS A 42 28.56 -0.08 -4.86
CA LYS A 42 28.94 1.31 -4.59
C LYS A 42 27.82 2.28 -4.98
N ILE A 43 27.27 2.13 -6.19
CA ILE A 43 26.16 2.97 -6.68
C ILE A 43 24.96 2.88 -5.75
N LEU A 44 24.53 1.68 -5.39
CA LEU A 44 23.41 1.48 -4.47
C LEU A 44 23.67 2.13 -3.11
N LYS A 45 24.90 2.00 -2.59
CA LYS A 45 25.25 2.51 -1.25
C LYS A 45 25.30 4.04 -1.20
N GLU A 46 25.79 4.67 -2.25
CA GLU A 46 25.98 6.12 -2.34
C GLU A 46 24.70 6.87 -2.78
N ASN A 47 23.72 6.18 -3.39
CA ASN A 47 22.54 6.81 -4.01
C ASN A 47 21.22 6.23 -3.47
N THR A 48 21.04 6.24 -2.14
CA THR A 48 19.77 5.82 -1.52
C THR A 48 18.71 6.91 -1.64
N VAL A 49 17.44 6.53 -1.71
CA VAL A 49 16.30 7.48 -1.80
C VAL A 49 16.21 8.41 -0.59
N ASP A 50 15.74 9.64 -0.78
CA ASP A 50 15.59 10.62 0.31
C ASP A 50 14.36 10.37 1.20
N PHE A 51 13.31 9.79 0.63
CA PHE A 51 12.04 9.46 1.31
C PHE A 51 11.49 8.13 0.80
N VAL A 52 10.52 7.57 1.53
CA VAL A 52 9.84 6.33 1.13
C VAL A 52 8.40 6.65 0.73
N SER A 53 8.07 6.43 -0.54
CA SER A 53 6.70 6.51 -1.03
C SER A 53 5.99 5.16 -0.94
N PHE A 54 4.73 5.16 -0.54
CA PHE A 54 3.92 3.93 -0.54
C PHE A 54 2.45 4.22 -0.84
N SER A 55 1.77 3.18 -1.33
CA SER A 55 0.32 3.15 -1.54
C SER A 55 -0.34 2.30 -0.46
N TYR A 56 -1.55 2.68 -0.06
CA TYR A 56 -2.32 1.94 0.94
C TYR A 56 -3.80 1.88 0.56
N TYR A 57 -4.41 0.70 0.72
CA TYR A 57 -5.84 0.50 0.47
C TYR A 57 -6.52 -0.41 1.49
N THR A 58 -5.87 -1.50 1.91
CA THR A 58 -6.40 -2.47 2.87
C THR A 58 -5.27 -3.22 3.56
N THR A 59 -5.51 -3.72 4.77
CA THR A 59 -4.69 -4.75 5.41
C THR A 59 -5.08 -6.15 4.92
N ARG A 60 -4.25 -7.15 5.26
CA ARG A 60 -4.50 -8.56 4.98
C ARG A 60 -4.29 -9.39 6.24
N CYS A 61 -5.13 -10.41 6.43
CA CYS A 61 -4.92 -11.44 7.43
C CYS A 61 -4.39 -12.71 6.76
N ILE A 62 -3.35 -13.32 7.34
CA ILE A 62 -2.75 -14.56 6.87
C ILE A 62 -2.91 -15.61 7.98
N SER A 63 -3.39 -16.79 7.62
CA SER A 63 -3.48 -17.96 8.51
C SER A 63 -2.89 -19.17 7.82
N ALA A 64 -2.25 -20.07 8.58
CA ALA A 64 -1.79 -21.36 8.06
C ALA A 64 -2.96 -22.29 7.68
N GLU A 65 -4.15 -22.04 8.23
CA GLU A 65 -5.38 -22.80 8.01
C GLU A 65 -6.37 -22.04 7.10
N ALA A 66 -5.88 -21.06 6.33
CA ALA A 66 -6.75 -20.20 5.54
C ALA A 66 -7.54 -20.98 4.47
N ASP A 67 -8.86 -21.09 4.67
CA ASP A 67 -9.79 -21.47 3.61
C ASP A 67 -9.76 -20.41 2.50
N LYS A 68 -9.68 -20.88 1.25
CA LYS A 68 -9.53 -20.08 0.02
C LYS A 68 -10.75 -19.21 -0.26
N LEU A 69 -10.92 -18.09 0.44
CA LEU A 69 -12.08 -17.23 0.25
C LEU A 69 -11.66 -15.76 0.24
N GLY A 70 -11.35 -15.28 -0.96
CA GLY A 70 -11.10 -13.86 -1.23
C GLY A 70 -11.04 -13.59 -2.72
N GLU A 71 -12.19 -13.64 -3.41
CA GLU A 71 -12.32 -13.13 -4.79
C GLU A 71 -12.04 -11.61 -4.77
N GLY A 72 -10.80 -11.23 -5.07
CA GLY A 72 -10.36 -9.83 -5.05
C GLY A 72 -8.90 -9.63 -4.65
N ASN A 73 -8.26 -10.62 -4.03
CA ASN A 73 -6.84 -10.55 -3.66
C ASN A 73 -5.96 -11.40 -4.60
N LEU A 74 -4.88 -10.80 -5.10
CA LEU A 74 -3.83 -11.47 -5.89
C LEU A 74 -3.05 -12.54 -5.08
N LEU A 75 -3.29 -12.66 -3.77
CA LEU A 75 -2.60 -13.56 -2.85
C LEU A 75 -3.60 -14.16 -1.85
N GLU A 76 -3.43 -15.44 -1.49
CA GLU A 76 -4.25 -16.14 -0.49
C GLU A 76 -4.26 -15.38 0.85
N SER A 77 -5.45 -15.02 1.32
CA SER A 77 -5.66 -14.25 2.56
C SER A 77 -7.02 -14.58 3.16
N MET A 78 -7.15 -14.42 4.49
CA MET A 78 -8.42 -14.57 5.19
C MET A 78 -9.12 -13.22 5.39
N ARG A 79 -10.45 -13.25 5.44
CA ARG A 79 -11.25 -12.09 5.85
C ARG A 79 -11.03 -11.78 7.33
N ASN A 80 -10.79 -10.52 7.65
CA ASN A 80 -10.79 -10.04 9.03
C ASN A 80 -12.26 -9.82 9.49
N PRO A 81 -12.77 -10.56 10.49
CA PRO A 81 -14.16 -10.40 10.94
C PRO A 81 -14.42 -9.09 11.69
N TYR A 82 -13.37 -8.35 12.07
CA TYR A 82 -13.46 -7.11 12.82
C TYR A 82 -13.43 -5.85 11.94
N ILE A 83 -13.35 -6.02 10.62
CA ILE A 83 -13.21 -4.91 9.67
C ILE A 83 -14.32 -5.03 8.62
N GLU A 84 -15.00 -3.92 8.37
CA GLU A 84 -15.96 -3.81 7.28
C GLU A 84 -15.26 -3.94 5.93
N VAL A 85 -15.98 -4.44 4.92
CA VAL A 85 -15.42 -4.61 3.58
C VAL A 85 -16.24 -3.84 2.57
N THR A 86 -15.57 -3.33 1.55
CA THR A 86 -16.22 -2.74 0.38
C THR A 86 -16.96 -3.80 -0.43
N ASP A 87 -17.79 -3.37 -1.38
CA ASP A 87 -18.43 -4.26 -2.36
C ASP A 87 -17.41 -5.07 -3.20
N TRP A 88 -16.16 -4.61 -3.24
CA TRP A 88 -15.03 -5.28 -3.90
C TRP A 88 -14.23 -6.20 -2.97
N GLY A 89 -14.70 -6.40 -1.73
CA GLY A 89 -14.05 -7.27 -0.75
C GLY A 89 -12.81 -6.66 -0.07
N TRP A 90 -12.57 -5.36 -0.22
CA TRP A 90 -11.40 -4.69 0.39
C TRP A 90 -11.74 -4.22 1.80
N GLY A 91 -10.86 -4.48 2.77
CA GLY A 91 -11.07 -4.07 4.15
C GLY A 91 -10.94 -2.57 4.35
N LEU A 92 -11.92 -1.97 5.01
CA LEU A 92 -11.94 -0.57 5.42
C LEU A 92 -11.14 -0.40 6.72
N ASP A 93 -9.81 -0.32 6.61
CA ASP A 93 -8.92 -0.36 7.78
C ASP A 93 -8.07 0.91 7.96
N PRO A 94 -8.60 1.99 8.55
CA PRO A 94 -7.82 3.20 8.82
C PRO A 94 -6.75 2.99 9.91
N LEU A 95 -6.94 2.05 10.85
CA LEU A 95 -5.92 1.75 11.87
C LEU A 95 -4.75 0.94 11.31
N GLY A 96 -5.05 0.05 10.37
CA GLY A 96 -4.05 -0.61 9.53
C GLY A 96 -3.17 0.39 8.79
N PHE A 97 -3.75 1.49 8.29
CA PHE A 97 -3.01 2.55 7.64
C PHE A 97 -2.00 3.21 8.58
N ARG A 98 -2.43 3.59 9.79
CA ARG A 98 -1.55 4.13 10.84
C ARG A 98 -0.46 3.13 11.24
N THR A 99 -0.81 1.84 11.34
CA THR A 99 0.15 0.77 11.62
C THR A 99 1.21 0.70 10.53
N THR A 100 0.81 0.70 9.25
CA THR A 100 1.74 0.68 8.10
C THR A 100 2.65 1.89 8.09
N ILE A 101 2.11 3.10 8.34
CA ILE A 101 2.91 4.33 8.43
C ILE A 101 4.02 4.17 9.48
N ASN A 102 3.66 3.71 10.69
CA ASN A 102 4.62 3.51 11.78
C ASN A 102 5.63 2.40 11.46
N GLU A 103 5.20 1.26 10.93
CA GLU A 103 6.11 0.15 10.61
C GLU A 103 7.18 0.54 9.58
N ILE A 104 6.78 1.27 8.53
CA ILE A 104 7.72 1.74 7.50
C ILE A 104 8.66 2.78 8.11
N TYR A 105 8.14 3.72 8.90
CA TYR A 105 8.96 4.76 9.54
C TYR A 105 9.96 4.15 10.52
N ASP A 106 9.53 3.31 11.45
CA ASP A 106 10.39 2.61 12.42
C ASP A 106 11.50 1.80 11.74
N ARG A 107 11.19 1.19 10.59
CA ARG A 107 12.15 0.38 9.84
C ARG A 107 13.24 1.20 9.15
N TYR A 108 12.90 2.37 8.63
CA TYR A 108 13.74 3.12 7.69
C TYR A 108 14.21 4.48 8.19
N GLN A 109 13.47 5.10 9.09
CA GLN A 109 13.75 6.41 9.69
C GLN A 109 14.05 7.47 8.61
N LYS A 110 13.29 7.42 7.51
CA LYS A 110 13.27 8.41 6.43
C LYS A 110 11.87 9.00 6.32
N PRO A 111 11.72 10.25 5.86
CA PRO A 111 10.42 10.84 5.59
C PRO A 111 9.57 9.93 4.70
N LEU A 112 8.26 9.93 4.93
CA LEU A 112 7.31 9.13 4.16
C LEU A 112 6.46 10.00 3.24
N PHE A 113 6.00 9.44 2.12
CA PHE A 113 5.02 10.08 1.24
C PHE A 113 3.93 9.08 0.87
N VAL A 114 2.69 9.34 1.27
CA VAL A 114 1.55 8.54 0.81
C VAL A 114 1.19 8.97 -0.61
N VAL A 115 1.56 8.14 -1.59
CA VAL A 115 1.38 8.49 -3.01
C VAL A 115 0.05 8.00 -3.58
N GLU A 116 -0.57 7.01 -2.96
CA GLU A 116 -1.91 6.58 -3.33
C GLU A 116 -2.70 6.08 -2.11
N ASN A 117 -3.92 6.60 -1.96
CA ASN A 117 -4.96 6.05 -1.10
C ASN A 117 -6.31 6.56 -1.59
N GLY A 118 -7.33 5.71 -1.59
CA GLY A 118 -8.66 6.09 -2.08
C GLY A 118 -9.63 4.93 -2.04
N LEU A 119 -10.90 5.24 -2.29
CA LEU A 119 -11.96 4.25 -2.36
C LEU A 119 -12.58 4.24 -3.75
N GLY A 120 -12.44 3.11 -4.43
CA GLY A 120 -13.17 2.80 -5.65
C GLY A 120 -14.55 2.27 -5.33
N ALA A 121 -15.60 2.94 -5.79
CA ALA A 121 -16.98 2.48 -5.71
C ALA A 121 -17.75 2.92 -6.97
N VAL A 122 -18.99 2.47 -7.10
CA VAL A 122 -19.84 2.79 -8.24
C VAL A 122 -20.60 4.08 -7.93
N ASP A 123 -20.23 5.16 -8.61
CA ASP A 123 -20.93 6.43 -8.55
C ASP A 123 -22.20 6.39 -9.42
N ILE A 124 -23.33 6.85 -8.86
CA ILE A 124 -24.62 6.94 -9.55
C ILE A 124 -25.05 8.41 -9.55
N PRO A 125 -24.96 9.11 -10.69
CA PRO A 125 -25.41 10.49 -10.78
C PRO A 125 -26.94 10.58 -10.76
N ASP A 126 -27.47 11.63 -10.15
CA ASP A 126 -28.87 12.00 -10.22
C ASP A 126 -29.23 12.63 -11.59
N GLU A 127 -30.49 13.04 -11.76
CA GLU A 127 -30.97 13.67 -13.01
C GLU A 127 -30.22 14.97 -13.37
N ASN A 128 -29.56 15.61 -12.40
CA ASN A 128 -28.78 16.84 -12.58
C ASN A 128 -27.26 16.57 -12.68
N GLY A 129 -26.84 15.31 -12.66
CA GLY A 129 -25.42 14.92 -12.68
C GLY A 129 -24.73 14.97 -11.31
N TYR A 130 -25.45 15.22 -10.22
CA TYR A 130 -24.89 15.20 -8.88
C TYR A 130 -24.64 13.77 -8.41
N VAL A 131 -23.48 13.51 -7.83
CA VAL A 131 -23.12 12.23 -7.24
C VAL A 131 -23.03 12.41 -5.73
N GLU A 132 -23.84 11.63 -5.00
CA GLU A 132 -23.78 11.55 -3.54
C GLU A 132 -22.73 10.51 -3.13
N ASP A 133 -21.49 10.95 -2.89
CA ASP A 133 -20.36 10.08 -2.60
C ASP A 133 -19.86 10.12 -1.14
N ASP A 134 -20.78 10.29 -0.19
CA ASP A 134 -20.49 10.32 1.25
C ASP A 134 -19.66 9.12 1.73
N TYR A 135 -19.85 7.94 1.11
CA TYR A 135 -19.05 6.76 1.39
C TYR A 135 -17.54 6.97 1.14
N ARG A 136 -17.19 7.76 0.12
CA ARG A 136 -15.80 8.10 -0.23
C ARG A 136 -15.25 9.17 0.71
N ILE A 137 -16.08 10.16 1.04
CA ILE A 137 -15.73 11.19 2.02
C ILE A 137 -15.47 10.54 3.39
N ASP A 138 -16.31 9.60 3.82
CA ASP A 138 -16.16 8.86 5.07
C ASP A 138 -14.87 8.05 5.12
N TYR A 139 -14.56 7.31 4.03
CA TYR A 139 -13.31 6.58 3.88
C TYR A 139 -12.09 7.50 4.05
N LEU A 140 -12.02 8.56 3.25
CA LEU A 140 -10.89 9.48 3.25
C LEU A 140 -10.75 10.17 4.61
N ARG A 141 -11.87 10.60 5.20
CA ARG A 141 -11.88 11.23 6.53
C ARG A 141 -11.32 10.31 7.60
N ALA A 142 -11.68 9.02 7.58
CA ALA A 142 -11.16 8.05 8.54
C ALA A 142 -9.64 7.82 8.38
N HIS A 143 -9.16 7.66 7.15
CA HIS A 143 -7.73 7.45 6.85
C HIS A 143 -6.87 8.68 7.15
N ILE A 144 -7.35 9.87 6.79
CA ILE A 144 -6.66 11.14 7.08
C ILE A 144 -6.57 11.37 8.59
N LYS A 145 -7.61 11.04 9.37
CA LYS A 145 -7.53 11.10 10.85
C LYS A 145 -6.45 10.17 11.40
N ALA A 146 -6.38 8.94 10.90
CA ALA A 146 -5.37 7.98 11.33
C ALA A 146 -3.94 8.41 10.94
N MET A 147 -3.77 8.96 9.74
CA MET A 147 -2.50 9.56 9.29
C MET A 147 -2.10 10.77 10.14
N ARG A 148 -3.05 11.65 10.46
CA ARG A 148 -2.81 12.79 11.36
C ARG A 148 -2.31 12.31 12.72
N ASP A 149 -2.91 11.26 13.27
CA ASP A 149 -2.47 10.69 14.53
C ASP A 149 -1.08 10.06 14.45
N ALA A 150 -0.71 9.43 13.31
CA ALA A 150 0.66 8.97 13.08
C ALA A 150 1.69 10.11 13.14
N VAL A 151 1.35 11.28 12.59
CA VAL A 151 2.23 12.46 12.63
C VAL A 151 2.26 13.10 14.02
N VAL A 152 1.09 13.39 14.59
CA VAL A 152 0.96 14.21 15.81
C VAL A 152 1.24 13.43 17.09
N LEU A 153 0.85 12.15 17.13
CA LEU A 153 1.00 11.32 18.33
C LEU A 153 2.23 10.41 18.25
N ASP A 154 2.52 9.84 17.07
CA ASP A 154 3.59 8.86 16.93
C ASP A 154 4.91 9.47 16.42
N GLY A 155 4.87 10.71 15.90
CA GLY A 155 6.07 11.45 15.52
C GLY A 155 6.63 11.10 14.14
N VAL A 156 5.83 10.50 13.27
CA VAL A 156 6.25 10.15 11.90
C VAL A 156 6.40 11.40 11.03
N ASP A 157 7.56 11.52 10.37
CA ASP A 157 7.80 12.56 9.37
C ASP A 157 7.15 12.18 8.04
N LEU A 158 6.06 12.86 7.68
CA LEU A 158 5.24 12.56 6.52
C LEU A 158 5.13 13.82 5.63
N LEU A 159 5.70 13.72 4.42
CA LEU A 159 5.82 14.82 3.47
C LEU A 159 4.49 15.23 2.85
N GLY A 160 3.60 14.26 2.63
CA GLY A 160 2.34 14.52 1.95
C GLY A 160 1.48 13.29 1.74
N TYR A 161 0.29 13.57 1.21
CA TYR A 161 -0.76 12.60 0.91
C TYR A 161 -1.44 12.97 -0.40
N THR A 162 -1.38 12.06 -1.37
CA THR A 162 -2.11 12.19 -2.64
C THR A 162 -3.19 11.13 -2.73
N THR A 163 -4.44 11.58 -2.83
CA THR A 163 -5.58 10.71 -3.10
C THR A 163 -5.43 10.05 -4.46
N TRP A 164 -5.80 8.78 -4.56
CA TRP A 164 -5.83 8.10 -5.85
C TRP A 164 -7.06 8.52 -6.67
N GLY A 165 -6.85 8.78 -7.96
CA GLY A 165 -7.91 9.13 -8.90
C GLY A 165 -8.66 10.42 -8.54
N PRO A 166 -7.98 11.57 -8.33
CA PRO A 166 -8.63 12.87 -8.07
C PRO A 166 -9.58 13.31 -9.19
N ILE A 167 -9.47 12.68 -10.35
CA ILE A 167 -10.39 12.73 -11.48
C ILE A 167 -10.61 11.28 -11.92
N ASP A 168 -11.75 10.98 -12.54
CA ASP A 168 -12.03 9.66 -13.14
C ASP A 168 -10.98 9.23 -14.16
N LEU A 169 -10.48 8.00 -14.00
CA LEU A 169 -9.46 7.40 -14.86
C LEU A 169 -9.92 6.04 -15.39
N GLU A 170 -9.39 5.63 -16.54
CA GLU A 170 -9.54 4.27 -17.05
C GLU A 170 -8.69 3.29 -16.22
N GLN A 171 -9.28 2.16 -15.83
CA GLN A 171 -8.60 1.18 -14.99
C GLN A 171 -7.59 0.34 -15.78
N PHE A 172 -6.42 0.08 -15.18
CA PHE A 172 -5.37 -0.75 -15.76
C PHE A 172 -5.60 -2.27 -15.59
N GLN A 173 -6.64 -2.68 -14.83
CA GLN A 173 -7.03 -4.09 -14.73
C GLN A 173 -7.97 -4.48 -15.87
N VAL A 174 -7.46 -5.30 -16.79
CA VAL A 174 -8.22 -5.86 -17.91
C VAL A 174 -9.36 -6.70 -17.37
N GLY A 175 -10.59 -6.25 -17.61
CA GLY A 175 -11.79 -7.07 -17.55
C GLY A 175 -12.66 -6.87 -16.32
N GLN A 176 -13.23 -5.68 -16.15
CA GLN A 176 -14.68 -5.43 -16.08
C GLN A 176 -14.87 -3.91 -16.21
N GLY A 177 -15.62 -3.45 -17.20
CA GLY A 177 -15.73 -2.03 -17.56
C GLY A 177 -16.42 -1.17 -16.52
N LYS A 178 -15.73 -0.79 -15.45
CA LYS A 178 -16.27 0.10 -14.40
C LYS A 178 -15.22 1.15 -14.02
N LYS A 179 -15.58 2.41 -14.22
CA LYS A 179 -14.78 3.58 -13.88
C LYS A 179 -14.88 3.83 -12.37
N GLN A 180 -13.77 4.23 -11.76
CA GLN A 180 -13.69 4.60 -10.34
C GLN A 180 -12.77 5.82 -10.24
N GLY A 181 -13.31 6.99 -9.94
CA GLY A 181 -12.55 8.18 -9.59
C GLY A 181 -13.40 9.18 -8.82
N LEU A 182 -12.86 10.39 -8.64
CA LEU A 182 -13.39 11.43 -7.75
C LEU A 182 -14.31 12.45 -8.44
N SER A 183 -14.56 12.38 -9.76
CA SER A 183 -15.50 13.30 -10.42
C SER A 183 -15.86 12.93 -11.86
N GLN A 184 -17.16 13.01 -12.18
CA GLN A 184 -17.68 13.49 -13.48
C GLN A 184 -18.23 14.91 -13.31
#